data_AF-A0A3S4IDI9-F1
#
_entry.id   AF-A0A3S4IDI9-F1
#
_cell.length_a   1.000
_cell.length_b   1.000
_cell.length_c   1.000
_cell.angle_alpha   90.00
_cell.angle_beta   90.00
_cell.angle_gamma   90.00
#
_symmetry.space_group_name_H-M   'P 1'
#
loop_
_entity.id
_entity.type
_entity.pdbx_description
1 polymer ?
#
loop_
_entity_poly.entity_id
_entity_poly.type
_entity_poly.pdbx_seq_one_letter_code
_entity_poly.pdbx_strand_id
1 'polypeptide(L)'
;MNIIRSVPFVILLVLLLPLTQLLLGNTIGPIAASVPLSVAAIAFYARLVDSALREVDKGIIEAALAFGASPMRIICTVLLPEASAGLLRGLTITLVSLIGYSAMAGIVGGGG
;
A
#
# COMPACT_ATOMS: atom_id res chain seq x y z
N MET A 1 15.70 -1.40 0.33
CA MET A 1 14.51 -1.52 1.21
C MET A 1 13.87 -2.89 1.00
N ASN A 2 14.08 -3.85 1.91
CA ASN A 2 13.54 -5.22 1.78
C ASN A 2 12.75 -5.69 3.02
N ILE A 3 12.54 -4.82 4.01
CA ILE A 3 11.88 -5.19 5.27
C ILE A 3 10.39 -5.48 5.05
N ILE A 4 9.71 -4.68 4.21
CA ILE A 4 8.33 -4.92 3.78
C ILE A 4 8.23 -6.13 2.81
N ARG A 5 9.33 -6.52 2.16
CA ARG A 5 9.37 -7.65 1.21
C ARG A 5 9.27 -9.02 1.90
N SER A 6 9.58 -9.08 3.19
CA SER A 6 9.80 -10.32 3.93
C SER A 6 8.81 -10.56 5.06
N VAL A 7 7.82 -9.68 5.25
CA VAL A 7 6.74 -9.88 6.23
C VAL A 7 5.50 -10.33 5.46
N PRO A 8 5.20 -11.64 5.42
CA PRO A 8 3.93 -12.16 4.95
C PRO A 8 2.77 -11.38 5.56
N PHE A 9 1.75 -11.12 4.75
CA PHE A 9 0.50 -10.46 5.17
C PHE A 9 -0.06 -11.01 6.48
N VAL A 10 0.01 -12.34 6.64
CA VAL A 10 -0.42 -13.08 7.83
C VAL A 10 0.41 -12.72 9.06
N ILE A 11 1.72 -12.55 8.94
CA ILE A 11 2.60 -12.18 10.05
C ILE A 11 2.35 -10.73 10.48
N LEU A 12 2.11 -9.82 9.53
CA LEU A 12 1.75 -8.43 9.83
C LEU A 12 0.41 -8.34 10.58
N LEU A 13 -0.57 -9.15 10.19
CA LEU A 13 -1.88 -9.23 10.85
C LEU A 13 -1.74 -9.70 12.31
N VAL A 14 -0.97 -10.76 12.55
CA VAL A 14 -0.72 -11.28 13.90
C VAL A 14 0.07 -10.30 14.76
N LEU A 15 1.06 -9.60 14.17
CA LEU A 15 1.87 -8.59 14.86
C LEU A 15 1.05 -7.39 15.32
N LEU A 16 -0.06 -7.08 14.63
CA LEU A 16 -0.94 -5.96 14.93
C LEU A 16 -2.02 -6.29 15.97
N LEU A 17 -2.21 -7.56 16.36
CA LEU A 17 -3.15 -7.95 17.43
C LEU A 17 -2.99 -7.17 18.75
N PRO A 18 -1.77 -6.97 19.30
CA PRO A 18 -1.61 -6.14 20.51
C PRO A 18 -1.93 -4.66 20.24
N LEU A 19 -1.69 -4.16 19.02
CA LEU A 19 -2.00 -2.78 18.65
C LEU A 19 -3.52 -2.57 18.54
N THR A 20 -4.25 -3.54 17.98
CA THR A 20 -5.72 -3.51 17.96
C THR A 20 -6.32 -3.59 19.35
N GLN A 21 -5.78 -4.44 20.24
CA GLN A 21 -6.22 -4.43 21.64
C GLN A 21 -5.96 -3.07 22.32
N LEU A 22 -4.82 -2.44 22.05
CA LEU A 22 -4.50 -1.14 22.64
C LEU A 22 -5.44 -0.02 22.14
N LEU A 23 -5.79 -0.03 20.85
CA LEU A 23 -6.61 1.02 20.23
C LEU A 23 -8.11 0.85 20.49
N LEU A 24 -8.61 -0.39 20.48
CA LEU A 24 -10.05 -0.69 20.46
C LEU A 24 -10.53 -1.45 21.71
N GLY A 25 -9.62 -1.93 22.56
CA GLY A 25 -9.94 -2.75 23.74
C GLY A 25 -10.40 -4.17 23.43
N ASN A 26 -10.76 -4.46 22.17
CA ASN A 26 -11.32 -5.71 21.70
C ASN A 26 -10.56 -6.24 20.47
N THR A 27 -10.39 -7.56 20.40
CA THR A 27 -9.67 -8.27 19.32
C THR A 27 -10.59 -8.96 18.31
N ILE A 28 -11.90 -8.94 18.54
CA ILE A 28 -12.91 -9.67 17.77
C ILE A 28 -13.96 -8.69 17.26
N GLY A 29 -14.38 -8.86 16.01
CA GLY A 29 -15.41 -8.06 15.35
C GLY A 29 -14.89 -7.28 14.13
N PRO A 30 -15.79 -6.74 13.29
CA PRO A 30 -15.43 -6.05 12.05
C PRO A 30 -14.53 -4.83 12.26
N ILE A 31 -14.79 -4.09 13.34
CA ILE A 31 -14.02 -2.90 13.68
C ILE A 31 -12.60 -3.29 14.08
N ALA A 32 -12.43 -4.35 14.87
CA ALA A 32 -11.12 -4.87 15.26
C ALA A 32 -10.33 -5.41 14.06
N ALA A 33 -11.00 -6.05 13.11
CA ALA A 33 -10.37 -6.57 11.90
C ALA A 33 -9.98 -5.46 10.90
N SER A 34 -10.67 -4.31 10.89
CA SER A 34 -10.43 -3.21 9.94
C SER A 34 -9.03 -2.57 10.09
N VAL A 35 -8.48 -2.55 11.30
CA VAL A 35 -7.17 -1.95 11.61
C VAL A 35 -6.02 -2.72 10.95
N PRO A 36 -5.83 -4.04 11.19
CA PRO A 36 -4.77 -4.80 10.53
C PRO A 36 -5.00 -4.87 9.03
N LEU A 37 -6.26 -4.92 8.56
CA LEU A 37 -6.58 -4.89 7.13
C LEU A 37 -6.06 -3.60 6.47
N SER A 38 -6.31 -2.46 7.12
CA SER A 38 -5.92 -1.15 6.60
C SER A 38 -4.40 -1.00 6.54
N VAL A 39 -3.68 -1.42 7.59
CA VAL A 39 -2.20 -1.37 7.60
C VAL A 39 -1.62 -2.26 6.51
N ALA A 40 -2.18 -3.46 6.34
CA ALA A 40 -1.72 -4.38 5.33
C ALA A 40 -2.05 -3.92 3.90
N ALA A 41 -3.21 -3.29 3.69
CA ALA A 41 -3.57 -2.63 2.44
C ALA A 41 -2.61 -1.49 2.09
N ILE A 42 -2.23 -0.66 3.07
CA ILE A 42 -1.25 0.42 2.88
C ILE A 42 0.11 -0.14 2.47
N ALA A 43 0.61 -1.17 3.17
CA ALA A 43 1.89 -1.79 2.85
C ALA A 43 1.90 -2.43 1.45
N PHE A 44 0.79 -3.07 1.07
CA PHE A 44 0.62 -3.67 -0.25
C PHE A 44 0.53 -2.61 -1.35
N TYR A 45 -0.27 -1.56 -1.14
CA TYR A 45 -0.41 -0.47 -2.11
C TYR A 45 0.90 0.30 -2.27
N ALA A 46 1.64 0.58 -1.19
CA ALA A 46 2.95 1.22 -1.25
C ALA A 46 3.93 0.48 -2.16
N ARG A 47 3.86 -0.85 -2.19
CA ARG A 47 4.66 -1.66 -3.13
C ARG A 47 4.24 -1.45 -4.58
N LEU A 48 2.94 -1.45 -4.85
CA LEU A 48 2.41 -1.20 -6.19
C LEU A 48 2.77 0.20 -6.69
N VAL A 49 2.73 1.20 -5.80
CA VAL A 49 3.21 2.56 -6.06
C VAL A 49 4.70 2.54 -6.38
N ASP A 50 5.56 1.91 -5.56
CA ASP A 50 7.00 1.83 -5.83
C ASP A 50 7.30 1.16 -7.19
N SER A 51 6.55 0.11 -7.54
CA SER A 51 6.65 -0.53 -8.86
C SER A 51 6.23 0.42 -10.00
N ALA A 52 5.09 1.12 -9.86
CA ALA A 52 4.61 2.07 -10.86
C ALA A 52 5.59 3.24 -11.06
N LEU A 53 6.18 3.77 -9.98
CA LEU A 53 7.17 4.86 -10.06
C LEU A 53 8.48 4.40 -10.71
N ARG A 54 8.86 3.12 -10.55
CA ARG A 54 10.05 2.53 -11.19
C ARG A 54 9.86 2.18 -12.66
N GLU A 55 8.61 2.01 -13.11
CA GLU A 55 8.27 1.81 -14.52
C GLU A 55 8.41 3.10 -15.35
N VAL A 56 8.44 4.27 -14.70
CA VAL A 56 8.68 5.56 -15.36
C VAL A 56 10.10 5.59 -15.94
N ASP A 57 10.21 5.96 -17.22
CA ASP A 57 11.49 6.05 -17.91
C ASP A 57 12.39 7.11 -17.26
N LYS A 58 13.62 6.70 -16.92
CA LYS A 58 14.64 7.58 -16.34
C LYS A 58 15.02 8.72 -17.29
N GLY A 59 14.90 8.54 -18.60
CA GLY A 59 15.16 9.58 -19.59
C GLY A 59 14.25 10.80 -19.43
N ILE A 60 13.00 10.61 -19.00
CA ILE A 60 12.06 11.72 -18.73
C ILE A 60 12.50 12.48 -17.46
N ILE A 61 13.01 11.78 -16.46
CA ILE A 61 13.53 12.36 -15.21
C ILE A 61 14.82 13.14 -15.48
N GLU A 62 15.73 12.58 -16.29
CA GLU A 62 16.99 13.23 -16.69
C GLU A 62 16.73 14.48 -17.54
N ALA A 63 15.76 14.43 -18.45
CA ALA A 63 15.32 15.61 -19.21
C ALA A 63 14.79 16.71 -18.27
N ALA A 64 13.92 16.38 -17.31
CA ALA A 64 13.41 17.35 -16.34
C ALA A 64 14.52 17.96 -15.47
N LEU A 65 15.54 17.17 -15.12
CA LEU A 65 16.72 17.65 -14.40
C LEU A 65 17.55 18.62 -15.27
N ALA A 66 17.74 18.31 -16.56
CA ALA A 66 18.44 19.17 -17.52
C ALA A 66 17.73 20.52 -17.75
N PHE A 67 16.39 20.56 -17.62
CA PHE A 67 15.61 21.80 -17.63
C PHE A 67 15.69 22.60 -16.31
N GLY A 68 16.47 22.16 -15.32
CA GLY A 68 16.66 22.85 -14.05
C GLY A 68 15.48 22.73 -13.08
N ALA A 69 14.63 21.70 -13.23
CA ALA A 69 13.52 21.48 -12.31
C ALA A 69 14.03 21.06 -10.91
N SER A 70 13.43 21.63 -9.86
CA SER A 70 13.72 21.22 -8.49
C SER A 70 13.16 19.82 -8.20
N PRO A 71 13.74 19.05 -7.25
CA PRO A 71 13.32 17.67 -6.99
C PRO A 71 11.82 17.52 -6.67
N MET A 72 11.26 18.46 -5.91
CA MET A 72 9.83 18.48 -5.60
C MET A 72 8.97 18.74 -6.84
N ARG A 73 9.45 19.57 -7.77
CA ARG A 73 8.76 19.82 -9.04
C ARG A 73 8.81 18.59 -9.95
N ILE A 74 9.91 17.86 -9.97
CA ILE A 74 10.01 16.60 -10.74
C ILE A 74 9.00 15.59 -10.21
N ILE A 75 8.91 15.40 -8.88
CA ILE A 75 7.96 14.46 -8.27
C ILE A 75 6.52 14.84 -8.62
N CYS A 76 6.12 16.08 -8.37
CA CYS A 76 4.72 16.49 -8.52
C CYS A 76 4.27 16.66 -9.98
N THR A 77 5.17 17.10 -10.87
CA THR A 77 4.79 17.54 -12.23
C THR A 77 5.19 16.56 -13.33
N VAL A 78 6.07 15.60 -13.04
CA VAL A 78 6.55 14.61 -14.01
C VAL A 78 6.26 13.21 -13.50
N LEU A 79 6.76 12.87 -12.32
CA LEU A 79 6.76 11.49 -11.82
C LEU A 79 5.34 10.99 -11.47
N LEU A 80 4.52 11.82 -10.80
CA LEU A 80 3.12 11.50 -10.49
C LEU A 80 2.22 11.36 -11.73
N PRO A 81 2.17 12.33 -12.67
CA PRO A 81 1.34 12.20 -13.87
C PRO A 81 1.80 11.05 -14.77
N GLU A 82 3.09 10.77 -14.87
CA GLU A 82 3.58 9.70 -15.73
C GLU A 82 3.39 8.30 -15.12
N ALA A 83 3.45 8.19 -13.80
CA ALA A 83 3.09 6.96 -13.10
C ALA A 83 1.56 6.77 -12.95
N SER A 84 0.72 7.74 -13.35
CA SER A 84 -0.72 7.76 -13.04
C SER A 84 -1.46 6.50 -13.53
N ALA A 85 -1.14 6.01 -14.73
CA ALA A 85 -1.70 4.76 -15.27
C ALA A 85 -1.30 3.54 -14.41
N GLY A 86 -0.04 3.50 -13.94
CA GLY A 86 0.45 2.47 -13.02
C GLY A 86 -0.22 2.56 -11.64
N LEU A 87 -0.44 3.76 -11.12
CA LEU A 87 -1.14 4.00 -9.85
C LEU A 87 -2.60 3.53 -9.92
N LEU A 88 -3.31 3.83 -11.01
CA LEU A 88 -4.67 3.36 -11.27
C LEU A 88 -4.73 1.84 -11.33
N ARG A 89 -3.81 1.22 -12.06
CA ARG A 89 -3.71 -0.25 -12.13
C ARG A 89 -3.43 -0.87 -10.77
N GLY A 90 -2.52 -0.28 -10.00
CA GLY A 90 -2.21 -0.72 -8.65
C GLY A 90 -3.40 -0.59 -7.70
N LEU A 91 -4.20 0.46 -7.86
CA LEU A 91 -5.41 0.66 -7.08
C LEU A 91 -6.46 -0.42 -7.38
N THR A 92 -6.66 -0.77 -8.65
CA THR A 92 -7.55 -1.89 -9.05
C THR A 92 -7.09 -3.21 -8.45
N ILE A 93 -5.79 -3.54 -8.53
CA ILE A 93 -5.24 -4.76 -7.95
C ILE A 93 -5.42 -4.77 -6.43
N THR A 94 -5.23 -3.63 -5.78
CA THR A 94 -5.40 -3.48 -4.33
C THR A 94 -6.85 -3.70 -3.94
N LEU A 95 -7.82 -3.11 -4.65
CA LEU A 95 -9.24 -3.33 -4.38
C LEU A 95 -9.64 -4.80 -4.50
N VAL A 96 -9.21 -5.48 -5.57
CA VAL A 96 -9.48 -6.92 -5.74
C VAL A 96 -8.84 -7.73 -4.61
N SER A 97 -7.61 -7.40 -4.22
CA SER A 97 -6.92 -8.06 -3.12
C SER A 97 -7.61 -7.81 -1.77
N LEU A 98 -8.13 -6.59 -1.56
CA LEU A 98 -8.81 -6.18 -0.34
C LEU A 98 -10.12 -6.93 -0.14
N ILE A 99 -10.85 -7.24 -1.22
CA ILE A 99 -12.02 -8.13 -1.18
C ILE A 99 -11.60 -9.52 -0.68
N GLY A 100 -10.50 -10.07 -1.20
CA GLY A 100 -9.95 -11.35 -0.74
C GLY A 100 -9.47 -11.32 0.71
N TYR A 101 -8.81 -10.24 1.13
CA TYR A 101 -8.36 -10.04 2.51
C TYR A 101 -9.54 -9.86 3.48
N SER A 102 -10.61 -9.18 3.08
CA SER A 102 -11.84 -9.06 3.86
C SER A 102 -12.47 -10.43 4.11
N ALA A 103 -12.55 -11.27 3.08
CA ALA A 103 -13.04 -12.65 3.21
C ALA A 103 -12.17 -13.48 4.17
N MET A 104 -10.84 -13.34 4.12
CA MET A 104 -9.92 -13.98 5.07
C MET A 104 -10.04 -13.41 6.49
N ALA A 105 -10.31 -12.11 6.64
CA ALA A 105 -10.51 -11.47 7.94
C ALA A 105 -11.78 -11.95 8.65
N GLY A 106 -12.78 -12.44 7.90
CA GLY A 106 -13.92 -13.18 8.45
C GLY A 106 -13.49 -14.38 9.32
N ILE A 107 -12.39 -15.05 8.98
CA ILE A 107 -11.83 -16.20 9.73
C ILE A 107 -11.30 -15.76 11.11
N VAL A 108 -10.83 -14.51 11.22
CA VAL A 108 -10.29 -13.93 12.47
C VAL A 108 -11.40 -13.27 13.30
N GLY A 109 -12.67 -13.56 13.00
CA GLY A 109 -13.82 -12.98 13.70
C GLY A 109 -14.19 -11.56 13.25
N GLY A 110 -13.73 -11.15 12.06
CA GLY A 110 -14.03 -9.84 11.48
C GLY A 110 -15.42 -9.70 10.87
N GLY A 111 -16.19 -10.78 10.70
CA GLY A 111 -17.46 -10.76 9.96
C GLY A 111 -17.20 -10.59 8.46
N GLY A 112 -17.43 -11.67 7.70
CA GLY A 112 -17.34 -11.65 6.23
C GLY A 112 -18.51 -10.92 5.60
#